data_AF-A0A8H7XSQ8-F1
#
_entry.id   AF-A0A8H7XSQ8-F1
#
_cell.length_a   1.000
_cell.length_b   1.000
_cell.length_c   1.000
_cell.angle_alpha   90.00
_cell.angle_beta   90.00
_cell.angle_gamma   90.00
#
_symmetry.space_group_name_H-M   'P 1'
#
loop_
_entity.id
_entity.type
_entity.pdbx_description
1 polymer ?
#
loop_
_entity_poly.entity_id
_entity_poly.type
_entity_poly.pdbx_seq_one_letter_code
_entity_poly.pdbx_strand_id
1 'polypeptide(L)'
;MTSIFVNQAGDGGGGTQLQFYEAGDAFWKDPRYIPLLLSGIFSFSQLTHAVCSRFKYGRRPNEAAASTEERRGFLARWRWHIHLHGGYVIYAYMVARLVGSVALLYIFFTTAIADCEKAAGNNGWTFFPLCVQTALTIAHAYATLLAVTTFSLNFRPLAPARFHVTILCSILAIYAYRDIWPLANYGSVPKDQAEGNILWVKIALLVVTGVIIPLFIPHPYVPVDPKNPSPVPNPEQTASWISALTYTYADPIIILANKVAHLRHDQLPPLSDYDFAQYLSESAAKYVDPFAGAKRRHLFFGLLSFFREFEANFSKTFHIVFHGLMSFVAPIGINKTLNYLENRQFGTDSSVKPWVWVLFMFVGPVAQSGFEHWNLYIQTQARVRLQAVLTQLFFEHSLRIRMKAETSNDGVESTPTPSEAGDNRSVVGGESIASGPNQSREDAESQITQASTAVGTTEASASTVQDNTPESSGQAKPQADEGPPVKKSSGDAENLIGKINNLVSTSA
;
A
#
# COMPACT_ATOMS: atom_id res chain seq x y z
N MET A 1 47.59 3.46 43.52
CA MET A 1 48.31 2.78 44.62
C MET A 1 48.97 1.54 44.05
N THR A 2 50.29 1.56 44.14
CA THR A 2 51.30 0.57 43.79
C THR A 2 51.07 -0.84 44.34
N SER A 3 51.33 -1.86 43.52
CA SER A 3 52.36 -2.89 43.81
C SER A 3 52.65 -3.76 42.58
N ILE A 4 53.88 -4.25 42.55
CA ILE A 4 54.67 -4.81 41.45
C ILE A 4 55.40 -6.07 42.00
N PHE A 5 55.75 -7.03 41.11
CA PHE A 5 56.69 -8.19 41.22
C PHE A 5 56.23 -9.40 42.10
N VAL A 6 56.56 -10.69 41.85
CA VAL A 6 57.78 -11.36 41.30
C VAL A 6 57.44 -12.74 40.66
N ASN A 7 58.30 -13.16 39.70
CA ASN A 7 58.48 -14.47 39.04
C ASN A 7 58.38 -15.75 39.90
N GLN A 8 57.96 -16.85 39.26
CA GLN A 8 58.61 -18.16 39.44
C GLN A 8 58.52 -19.01 38.16
N ALA A 9 59.67 -19.36 37.60
CA ALA A 9 59.82 -20.42 36.60
C ALA A 9 59.93 -21.76 37.32
N GLY A 10 59.34 -22.83 36.76
CA GLY A 10 59.66 -24.19 37.16
C GLY A 10 58.51 -25.19 37.09
N ASP A 11 58.54 -25.94 35.99
CA ASP A 11 58.29 -27.39 35.94
C ASP A 11 56.87 -27.94 35.69
N GLY A 12 56.87 -29.03 34.94
CA GLY A 12 55.76 -29.56 34.17
C GLY A 12 54.56 -30.07 34.97
N GLY A 13 53.40 -29.87 34.37
CA GLY A 13 52.15 -30.51 34.77
C GLY A 13 51.16 -30.39 33.62
N GLY A 14 50.91 -31.49 32.92
CA GLY A 14 49.96 -31.56 31.83
C GLY A 14 48.57 -31.11 32.27
N GLY A 15 48.18 -29.92 31.83
CA GLY A 15 46.83 -29.41 31.92
C GLY A 15 46.34 -29.13 30.51
N THR A 16 45.59 -30.07 29.93
CA THR A 16 44.82 -29.85 28.72
C THR A 16 43.80 -28.76 29.02
N GLN A 17 44.18 -27.50 28.80
CA GLN A 17 43.25 -26.38 28.74
C GLN A 17 42.35 -26.63 27.55
N LEU A 18 41.21 -27.27 27.80
CA LEU A 18 40.05 -27.24 26.92
C LEU A 18 39.70 -25.76 26.73
N GLN A 19 40.24 -25.15 25.68
CA GLN A 19 39.65 -23.97 25.08
C GLN A 19 38.26 -24.38 24.60
N PHE A 20 37.27 -24.26 25.49
CA PHE A 20 35.89 -24.10 25.10
C PHE A 20 35.83 -22.78 24.33
N TYR A 21 36.05 -22.92 23.02
CA TYR A 21 35.97 -21.88 22.02
C TYR A 21 34.74 -21.02 22.30
N GLU A 22 34.89 -19.70 22.17
CA GLU A 22 33.84 -18.69 22.03
C GLU A 22 32.97 -18.94 20.76
N ALA A 23 32.62 -20.19 20.47
CA ALA A 23 31.84 -20.60 19.31
C ALA A 23 30.40 -20.05 19.38
N GLY A 24 29.88 -19.83 20.59
CA GLY A 24 28.58 -19.18 20.79
C GLY A 24 28.56 -17.74 20.29
N ASP A 25 29.61 -16.96 20.55
CA ASP A 25 29.65 -15.52 20.24
C ASP A 25 30.05 -15.23 18.79
N ALA A 26 30.87 -16.09 18.17
CA ALA A 26 31.22 -15.96 16.75
C ALA A 26 30.06 -16.35 15.82
N PHE A 27 29.22 -17.31 16.23
CA PHE A 27 28.09 -17.80 15.45
C PHE A 27 27.06 -16.71 15.14
N TRP A 28 26.74 -15.84 16.10
CA TRP A 28 25.79 -14.73 15.90
C TRP A 28 26.37 -13.51 15.18
N LYS A 29 27.70 -13.47 14.95
CA LYS A 29 28.38 -12.31 14.35
C LYS A 29 28.53 -12.40 12.82
N ASP A 30 28.38 -13.56 12.19
CA ASP A 30 28.41 -13.63 10.71
C ASP A 30 27.04 -13.19 10.12
N PRO A 31 26.97 -12.09 9.35
CA PRO A 31 25.73 -11.62 8.74
C PRO A 31 25.06 -12.66 7.81
N ARG A 32 25.79 -13.69 7.37
CA ARG A 32 25.25 -14.78 6.54
C ARG A 32 24.16 -15.63 7.22
N TYR A 33 23.99 -15.55 8.55
CA TYR A 33 22.89 -16.22 9.25
C TYR A 33 21.58 -15.43 9.24
N ILE A 34 21.59 -14.13 8.88
CA ILE A 34 20.38 -13.30 8.85
C ILE A 34 19.26 -13.89 7.97
N PRO A 35 19.52 -14.40 6.74
CA PRO A 35 18.47 -14.97 5.89
C PRO A 35 17.88 -16.25 6.48
N LEU A 36 18.69 -17.03 7.21
CA LEU A 36 18.22 -18.22 7.92
C LEU A 36 17.26 -17.82 9.05
N LEU A 37 17.62 -16.81 9.86
CA LEU A 37 16.73 -16.30 10.91
C LEU A 37 15.42 -15.76 10.33
N LEU A 38 15.48 -14.99 9.24
CA LEU A 38 14.30 -14.51 8.53
C LEU A 38 13.44 -15.66 8.02
N SER A 39 14.04 -16.71 7.46
CA SER A 39 13.32 -17.90 7.01
C SER A 39 12.63 -18.63 8.18
N GLY A 40 13.27 -18.68 9.36
CA GLY A 40 12.68 -19.21 10.58
C GLY A 40 11.47 -18.40 11.06
N ILE A 41 11.58 -17.07 11.06
CA ILE A 41 10.48 -16.17 11.44
C ILE A 41 9.30 -16.31 10.46
N PHE A 42 9.57 -16.32 9.15
CA PHE A 42 8.52 -16.43 8.15
C PHE A 42 7.86 -17.80 8.14
N SER A 43 8.62 -18.89 8.31
CA SER A 43 8.06 -20.23 8.42
C SER A 43 7.18 -20.36 9.66
N PHE A 44 7.60 -19.81 10.81
CA PHE A 44 6.79 -19.76 12.02
C PHE A 44 5.52 -18.92 11.83
N SER A 45 5.62 -17.74 11.22
CA SER A 45 4.47 -16.88 10.91
C SER A 45 3.47 -17.56 9.97
N GLN A 46 3.95 -18.27 8.96
CA GLN A 46 3.12 -19.04 8.04
C GLN A 46 2.46 -20.24 8.71
N LEU A 47 3.18 -20.96 9.57
CA LEU A 47 2.66 -22.09 10.33
C LEU A 47 1.57 -21.63 11.30
N THR A 48 1.83 -20.57 12.07
CA THR A 48 0.85 -19.98 12.99
C THR A 48 -0.38 -19.49 12.23
N HIS A 49 -0.22 -18.80 11.10
CA HIS A 49 -1.35 -18.41 10.25
C HIS A 49 -2.13 -19.63 9.73
N ALA A 50 -1.44 -20.67 9.24
CA ALA A 50 -2.08 -21.89 8.76
C ALA A 50 -2.86 -22.60 9.88
N VAL A 51 -2.28 -22.72 11.08
CA VAL A 51 -2.92 -23.30 12.25
C VAL A 51 -4.11 -22.46 12.71
N CYS A 52 -3.95 -21.15 12.88
CA CYS A 52 -5.03 -20.23 13.26
C CYS A 52 -6.16 -20.21 12.22
N SER A 53 -5.84 -20.28 10.92
CA SER A 53 -6.84 -20.34 9.86
C SER A 53 -7.64 -21.64 9.92
N ARG A 54 -7.00 -22.79 10.21
CA ARG A 54 -7.69 -24.07 10.40
C ARG A 54 -8.61 -24.07 11.63
N PHE A 55 -8.21 -23.40 12.70
CA PHE A 55 -9.04 -23.26 13.90
C PHE A 55 -10.19 -22.26 13.72
N LYS A 56 -9.94 -21.10 13.09
CA LYS A 56 -10.98 -20.07 12.84
C LYS A 56 -11.99 -20.49 11.78
N TYR A 57 -11.53 -21.20 10.74
CA TYR A 57 -12.38 -21.73 9.67
C TYR A 57 -12.60 -23.23 9.86
N GLY A 58 -12.90 -23.64 11.10
CA GLY A 58 -13.20 -25.02 11.46
C GLY A 58 -14.03 -25.70 10.38
N ARG A 59 -13.39 -26.67 9.71
CA ARG A 59 -13.88 -27.55 8.64
C ARG A 59 -15.31 -27.22 8.16
N ARG A 60 -15.51 -26.10 7.46
CA ARG A 60 -16.63 -26.04 6.52
C ARG A 60 -16.24 -27.01 5.40
N PRO A 61 -16.95 -28.14 5.22
CA PRO A 61 -16.75 -28.90 4.00
C PRO A 61 -16.99 -27.91 2.85
N ASN A 62 -16.05 -27.84 1.92
CA ASN A 62 -16.27 -27.13 0.67
C ASN A 62 -17.34 -27.91 -0.13
N GLU A 63 -18.59 -27.82 0.27
CA GLU A 63 -19.74 -28.08 -0.59
C GLU A 63 -20.00 -26.81 -1.42
N ALA A 64 -19.06 -26.52 -2.31
CA ALA A 64 -19.28 -25.66 -3.46
C ALA A 64 -18.13 -25.89 -4.45
N ALA A 65 -18.48 -26.31 -5.66
CA ALA A 65 -17.62 -26.58 -6.82
C ALA A 65 -17.02 -27.98 -6.99
N ALA A 66 -17.63 -29.02 -6.42
CA ALA A 66 -17.44 -30.40 -6.90
C ALA A 66 -18.64 -30.84 -7.77
N SER A 67 -18.93 -30.08 -8.83
CA SER A 67 -19.94 -30.52 -9.81
C SER A 67 -19.74 -29.91 -11.20
N THR A 68 -18.50 -29.84 -11.72
CA THR A 68 -18.29 -29.68 -13.19
C THR A 68 -16.86 -29.96 -13.70
N GLU A 69 -15.98 -30.63 -12.95
CA GLU A 69 -14.55 -30.77 -13.36
C GLU A 69 -14.16 -32.08 -14.06
N GLU A 70 -15.10 -32.99 -14.35
CA GLU A 70 -14.73 -34.32 -14.85
C GLU A 70 -14.58 -34.46 -16.38
N ARG A 71 -14.75 -33.39 -17.17
CA ARG A 71 -14.62 -33.44 -18.65
C ARG A 71 -13.82 -32.29 -19.27
N ARG A 72 -12.71 -31.87 -18.67
CA ARG A 72 -11.76 -30.94 -19.29
C ARG A 72 -10.41 -31.62 -19.49
N GLY A 73 -9.99 -31.78 -20.75
CA GLY A 73 -8.66 -32.29 -21.09
C GLY A 73 -7.55 -31.43 -20.48
N PHE A 74 -6.31 -31.98 -20.41
CA PHE A 74 -5.17 -31.34 -19.75
C PHE A 74 -4.98 -29.85 -20.14
N LEU A 75 -5.11 -29.53 -21.42
CA LEU A 75 -4.99 -28.16 -21.95
C LEU A 75 -6.06 -27.21 -21.40
N ALA A 76 -7.31 -27.68 -21.23
CA ALA A 76 -8.38 -26.86 -20.69
C ALA A 76 -8.20 -26.60 -19.18
N ARG A 77 -7.68 -27.59 -18.44
CA ARG A 77 -7.30 -27.43 -17.03
C ARG A 77 -6.13 -26.46 -16.87
N TRP A 78 -5.12 -26.55 -17.74
CA TRP A 78 -3.96 -25.67 -17.72
C TRP A 78 -4.33 -24.22 -18.06
N ARG A 79 -5.13 -23.99 -19.11
CA ARG A 79 -5.65 -22.65 -19.44
C ARG A 79 -6.45 -22.05 -18.29
N TRP A 80 -7.34 -22.85 -17.67
CA TRP A 80 -8.10 -22.42 -16.50
C TRP A 80 -7.18 -21.99 -15.34
N HIS A 81 -6.15 -22.78 -15.06
CA HIS A 81 -5.16 -22.47 -14.03
C HIS A 81 -4.42 -21.15 -14.29
N ILE A 82 -4.06 -20.87 -15.54
CA ILE A 82 -3.42 -19.61 -15.95
C ILE A 82 -4.35 -18.43 -15.76
N HIS A 83 -5.61 -18.54 -16.21
CA HIS A 83 -6.61 -17.49 -16.03
C HIS A 83 -6.80 -17.15 -14.55
N LEU A 84 -6.80 -18.16 -13.70
CA LEU A 84 -6.98 -17.97 -12.26
C LEU A 84 -5.83 -17.21 -11.59
N HIS A 85 -4.60 -17.27 -12.14
CA HIS A 85 -3.44 -16.51 -11.66
C HIS A 85 -3.28 -15.12 -12.32
N GLY A 86 -4.28 -14.67 -13.07
CA GLY A 86 -4.28 -13.33 -13.69
C GLY A 86 -3.68 -13.29 -15.10
N GLY A 87 -3.54 -14.44 -15.76
CA GLY A 87 -3.21 -14.54 -17.18
C GLY A 87 -1.78 -15.00 -17.49
N TYR A 88 -1.49 -15.14 -18.78
CA TYR A 88 -0.24 -15.74 -19.26
C TYR A 88 1.00 -14.94 -18.88
N VAL A 89 0.92 -13.60 -18.83
CA VAL A 89 2.06 -12.74 -18.49
C VAL A 89 2.48 -12.95 -17.04
N ILE A 90 1.54 -12.89 -16.10
CA ILE A 90 1.82 -13.11 -14.66
C ILE A 90 2.35 -14.54 -14.47
N TYR A 91 1.72 -15.53 -15.11
CA TYR A 91 2.17 -16.91 -15.03
C TYR A 91 3.60 -17.10 -15.56
N ALA A 92 3.98 -16.44 -16.67
CA ALA A 92 5.34 -16.49 -17.19
C ALA A 92 6.37 -15.92 -16.19
N TYR A 93 6.08 -14.80 -15.53
CA TYR A 93 6.94 -14.27 -14.47
C TYR A 93 7.03 -15.20 -13.25
N MET A 94 5.94 -15.89 -12.88
CA MET A 94 5.98 -16.90 -11.82
C MET A 94 6.91 -18.07 -12.18
N VAL A 95 6.85 -18.54 -13.43
CA VAL A 95 7.76 -19.59 -13.93
C VAL A 95 9.20 -19.08 -13.96
N ALA A 96 9.45 -17.87 -14.48
CA ALA A 96 10.79 -17.27 -14.49
C ALA A 96 11.38 -17.12 -13.08
N ARG A 97 10.56 -16.70 -12.11
CA ARG A 97 10.94 -16.64 -10.68
C ARG A 97 11.32 -18.02 -10.15
N LEU A 98 10.52 -19.05 -10.44
CA LEU A 98 10.80 -20.42 -10.01
C LEU A 98 12.11 -20.94 -10.61
N VAL A 99 12.31 -20.76 -11.92
CA VAL A 99 13.54 -21.16 -12.62
C VAL A 99 14.76 -20.47 -12.01
N GLY A 100 14.68 -19.14 -11.78
CA GLY A 100 15.76 -18.39 -11.12
C GLY A 100 16.03 -18.89 -9.71
N SER A 101 14.99 -19.22 -8.94
CA SER A 101 15.11 -19.76 -7.58
C SER A 101 15.78 -21.13 -7.55
N VAL A 102 15.41 -22.03 -8.46
CA VAL A 102 16.00 -23.38 -8.58
C VAL A 102 17.44 -23.29 -9.03
N ALA A 103 17.75 -22.42 -10.00
CA ALA A 103 19.12 -22.19 -10.44
C ALA A 103 20.00 -21.63 -9.31
N LEU A 104 19.49 -20.67 -8.52
CA LEU A 104 20.16 -20.21 -7.31
C LEU A 104 20.38 -21.36 -6.32
N LEU A 105 19.34 -22.13 -5.99
CA LEU A 105 19.47 -23.25 -5.08
C LEU A 105 20.54 -24.25 -5.53
N TYR A 106 20.58 -24.58 -6.82
CA TYR A 106 21.60 -25.47 -7.39
C TYR A 106 23.02 -24.91 -7.22
N ILE A 107 23.24 -23.63 -7.53
CA ILE A 107 24.55 -22.98 -7.38
C ILE A 107 24.95 -22.92 -5.91
N PHE A 108 24.05 -22.51 -5.01
CA PHE A 108 24.33 -22.45 -3.58
C PHE A 108 24.64 -23.84 -3.01
N PHE A 109 23.88 -24.86 -3.40
CA PHE A 109 24.07 -26.25 -2.96
C PHE A 109 25.43 -26.80 -3.40
N THR A 110 25.79 -26.64 -4.66
CA THR A 110 27.09 -27.09 -5.18
C THR A 110 28.26 -26.35 -4.53
N THR A 111 28.14 -25.04 -4.26
CA THR A 111 29.17 -24.31 -3.51
C THR A 111 29.27 -24.75 -2.05
N ALA A 112 28.15 -25.09 -1.41
CA ALA A 112 28.16 -25.56 -0.03
C ALA A 112 28.85 -26.93 0.10
N ILE A 113 28.60 -27.87 -0.82
CA ILE A 113 29.31 -29.16 -0.82
C ILE A 113 30.81 -28.94 -0.94
N ALA A 114 31.25 -28.17 -1.94
CA ALA A 114 32.66 -27.93 -2.20
C ALA A 114 33.39 -27.21 -1.05
N ASP A 115 32.73 -26.27 -0.37
CA ASP A 115 33.33 -25.52 0.73
C ASP A 115 33.33 -26.32 2.04
N CYS A 116 32.26 -27.06 2.33
CA CYS A 116 32.18 -27.83 3.56
C CYS A 116 33.05 -29.11 3.49
N GLU A 117 33.26 -29.69 2.30
CA GLU A 117 34.23 -30.77 2.09
C GLU A 117 35.67 -30.31 2.39
N LYS A 118 36.04 -29.10 1.95
CA LYS A 118 37.34 -28.49 2.26
C LYS A 118 37.50 -28.19 3.76
N ALA A 119 36.42 -27.79 4.43
CA ALA A 119 36.43 -27.46 5.86
C ALA A 119 36.45 -28.71 6.77
N ALA A 120 35.92 -29.84 6.31
CA ALA A 120 35.77 -31.04 7.12
C ALA A 120 37.10 -31.75 7.42
N GLY A 121 38.09 -31.73 6.50
CA GLY A 121 39.35 -32.45 6.69
C GLY A 121 39.17 -33.96 6.98
N ASN A 122 40.26 -34.69 7.14
CA ASN A 122 40.23 -36.17 7.28
C ASN A 122 39.78 -36.68 8.66
N ASN A 123 39.22 -35.82 9.51
CA ASN A 123 38.84 -36.16 10.89
C ASN A 123 37.32 -36.23 10.98
N GLY A 124 36.81 -37.46 10.94
CA GLY A 124 35.40 -37.77 10.83
C GLY A 124 34.50 -37.21 11.94
N TRP A 125 33.25 -36.98 11.56
CA TRP A 125 32.05 -37.07 12.39
C TRP A 125 32.06 -36.33 13.73
N THR A 126 32.55 -35.09 13.76
CA THR A 126 32.10 -34.15 14.80
C THR A 126 30.77 -33.53 14.34
N PHE A 127 29.76 -33.58 15.21
CA PHE A 127 28.45 -32.95 15.05
C PHE A 127 28.62 -31.53 14.46
N PHE A 128 28.29 -31.37 13.17
CA PHE A 128 28.59 -30.18 12.37
C PHE A 128 28.17 -28.88 13.07
N PRO A 129 29.07 -27.91 13.37
CA PRO A 129 28.65 -26.53 13.34
C PRO A 129 28.17 -26.28 11.91
N LEU A 130 26.90 -25.91 11.77
CA LEU A 130 26.26 -25.64 10.47
C LEU A 130 27.20 -24.74 9.64
N CYS A 131 27.86 -25.34 8.64
CA CYS A 131 28.79 -24.64 7.75
C CYS A 131 28.09 -23.39 7.20
N VAL A 132 28.73 -22.21 7.22
CA VAL A 132 28.02 -20.94 6.93
C VAL A 132 27.30 -20.96 5.56
N GLN A 133 27.89 -21.63 4.57
CA GLN A 133 27.25 -21.84 3.27
C GLN A 133 25.97 -22.69 3.36
N THR A 134 25.91 -23.64 4.28
CA THR A 134 24.70 -24.45 4.52
C THR A 134 23.55 -23.64 5.12
N ALA A 135 23.82 -22.59 5.90
CA ALA A 135 22.77 -21.68 6.35
C ALA A 135 22.13 -20.93 5.17
N LEU A 136 22.94 -20.48 4.21
CA LEU A 136 22.47 -19.81 2.99
C LEU A 136 21.73 -20.77 2.05
N THR A 137 22.16 -22.03 1.95
CA THR A 137 21.43 -23.04 1.15
C THR A 137 20.07 -23.36 1.75
N ILE A 138 19.97 -23.51 3.08
CA ILE A 138 18.69 -23.74 3.77
C ILE A 138 17.73 -22.57 3.52
N ALA A 139 18.21 -21.34 3.66
CA ALA A 139 17.41 -20.15 3.37
C ALA A 139 16.90 -20.13 1.91
N HIS A 140 17.75 -20.49 0.94
CA HIS A 140 17.35 -20.61 -0.48
C HIS A 140 16.41 -21.78 -0.75
N ALA A 141 16.59 -22.91 -0.06
CA ALA A 141 15.69 -24.05 -0.18
C ALA A 141 14.28 -23.67 0.28
N TYR A 142 14.18 -22.94 1.40
CA TYR A 142 12.91 -22.36 1.85
C TYR A 142 12.37 -21.33 0.86
N ALA A 143 13.20 -20.43 0.32
CA ALA A 143 12.75 -19.47 -0.70
C ALA A 143 12.24 -20.18 -1.98
N THR A 144 12.84 -21.29 -2.38
CA THR A 144 12.41 -22.10 -3.54
C THR A 144 11.08 -22.80 -3.24
N LEU A 145 10.90 -23.33 -2.03
CA LEU A 145 9.62 -23.87 -1.57
C LEU A 145 8.52 -22.78 -1.63
N LEU A 146 8.82 -21.56 -1.18
CA LEU A 146 7.90 -20.44 -1.29
C LEU A 146 7.56 -20.14 -2.75
N ALA A 147 8.53 -20.16 -3.67
CA ALA A 147 8.28 -20.00 -5.10
C ALA A 147 7.34 -21.09 -5.64
N VAL A 148 7.53 -22.35 -5.26
CA VAL A 148 6.65 -23.47 -5.66
C VAL A 148 5.22 -23.29 -5.10
N THR A 149 5.09 -22.90 -3.84
CA THR A 149 3.76 -22.69 -3.22
C THR A 149 2.98 -21.55 -3.87
N THR A 150 3.62 -20.62 -4.58
CA THR A 150 2.90 -19.57 -5.33
C THR A 150 1.97 -20.12 -6.42
N PHE A 151 2.26 -21.31 -6.97
CA PHE A 151 1.41 -21.95 -7.96
C PHE A 151 0.14 -22.57 -7.34
N SER A 152 0.14 -22.77 -6.02
CA SER A 152 -0.97 -23.42 -5.32
C SER A 152 -2.05 -22.42 -4.91
N LEU A 153 -3.29 -22.68 -5.34
CA LEU A 153 -4.44 -21.80 -5.13
C LEU A 153 -4.87 -21.71 -3.66
N ASN A 154 -4.60 -22.76 -2.88
CA ASN A 154 -5.01 -22.87 -1.48
C ASN A 154 -4.16 -22.02 -0.52
N PHE A 155 -2.98 -21.54 -0.93
CA PHE A 155 -2.04 -20.81 -0.07
C PHE A 155 -2.00 -19.30 -0.35
N ARG A 156 -2.95 -18.78 -1.16
CA ARG A 156 -3.09 -17.35 -1.46
C ARG A 156 -3.06 -16.40 -0.25
N PRO A 157 -3.66 -16.70 0.93
CA PRO A 157 -3.65 -15.75 2.04
C PRO A 157 -2.27 -15.60 2.72
N LEU A 158 -1.30 -16.50 2.47
CA LEU A 158 0.02 -16.45 3.11
C LEU A 158 1.03 -15.59 2.35
N ALA A 159 0.62 -14.90 1.27
CA ALA A 159 1.47 -14.07 0.43
C ALA A 159 2.90 -14.63 0.19
N PRO A 160 3.05 -15.91 -0.23
CA PRO A 160 4.35 -16.59 -0.31
C PRO A 160 5.36 -15.86 -1.21
N ALA A 161 4.87 -15.20 -2.26
CA ALA A 161 5.68 -14.37 -3.15
C ALA A 161 6.39 -13.21 -2.44
N ARG A 162 5.75 -12.58 -1.44
CA ARG A 162 6.35 -11.45 -0.70
C ARG A 162 7.52 -11.93 0.16
N PHE A 163 7.31 -13.00 0.92
CA PHE A 163 8.36 -13.60 1.75
C PHE A 163 9.53 -14.12 0.93
N HIS A 164 9.25 -14.73 -0.23
CA HIS A 164 10.27 -15.16 -1.18
C HIS A 164 11.18 -13.99 -1.59
N VAL A 165 10.58 -12.88 -2.03
CA VAL A 165 11.33 -11.68 -2.44
C VAL A 165 12.12 -11.09 -1.27
N THR A 166 11.53 -11.00 -0.08
CA THR A 166 12.23 -10.48 1.11
C THR A 166 13.47 -11.32 1.46
N ILE A 167 13.38 -12.65 1.36
CA ILE A 167 14.54 -13.52 1.60
C ILE A 167 15.62 -13.27 0.55
N LEU A 168 15.27 -13.26 -0.75
CA LEU A 168 16.26 -12.99 -1.80
C LEU A 168 16.93 -11.62 -1.65
N CYS A 169 16.16 -10.57 -1.30
CA CYS A 169 16.69 -9.24 -1.02
C CYS A 169 17.63 -9.23 0.20
N SER A 170 17.33 -10.00 1.25
CA SER A 170 18.23 -10.10 2.42
C SER A 170 19.57 -10.75 2.05
N ILE A 171 19.54 -11.77 1.19
CA ILE A 171 20.74 -12.44 0.70
C ILE A 171 21.54 -11.50 -0.20
N LEU A 172 20.87 -10.82 -1.13
CA LEU A 172 21.49 -9.80 -1.98
C LEU A 172 22.14 -8.68 -1.16
N ALA A 173 21.50 -8.22 -0.07
CA ALA A 173 22.06 -7.20 0.81
C ALA A 173 23.36 -7.68 1.50
N ILE A 174 23.44 -8.95 1.87
CA ILE A 174 24.64 -9.55 2.46
C ILE A 174 25.78 -9.61 1.44
N TYR A 175 25.52 -10.08 0.22
CA TYR A 175 26.50 -10.07 -0.87
C TYR A 175 26.90 -8.64 -1.26
N ALA A 176 25.97 -7.69 -1.23
CA ALA A 176 26.28 -6.28 -1.45
C ALA A 176 27.24 -5.74 -0.38
N TYR A 177 26.99 -6.04 0.90
CA TYR A 177 27.87 -5.63 2.00
C TYR A 177 29.24 -6.33 2.00
N ARG A 178 29.28 -7.61 1.63
CA ARG A 178 30.50 -8.44 1.73
C ARG A 178 31.39 -8.39 0.49
N ASP A 179 30.81 -8.14 -0.68
CA ASP A 179 31.53 -8.28 -1.95
C ASP A 179 31.45 -7.01 -2.81
N ILE A 180 30.33 -6.29 -2.80
CA ILE A 180 30.22 -5.02 -3.56
C ILE A 180 30.87 -3.86 -2.78
N TRP A 181 30.62 -3.76 -1.47
CA TRP A 181 31.15 -2.67 -0.64
C TRP A 181 32.68 -2.65 -0.52
N PRO A 182 33.40 -3.79 -0.41
CA PRO A 182 34.87 -3.77 -0.43
C PRO A 182 35.45 -3.18 -1.72
N LEU A 183 34.77 -3.36 -2.87
CA LEU A 183 35.24 -2.81 -4.15
C LEU A 183 35.21 -1.28 -4.19
N ALA A 184 34.36 -0.67 -3.36
CA ALA A 184 34.31 0.77 -3.16
C ALA A 184 35.50 1.31 -2.37
N ASN A 185 36.27 0.48 -1.65
CA ASN A 185 37.38 0.95 -0.82
C ASN A 185 38.74 0.59 -1.43
N TYR A 186 39.76 1.40 -1.19
CA TYR A 186 41.14 1.04 -1.55
C TYR A 186 41.68 -0.02 -0.57
N GLY A 187 42.48 -0.97 -1.07
CA GLY A 187 43.07 -2.03 -0.27
C GLY A 187 42.11 -3.10 0.25
N SER A 188 40.80 -2.94 0.02
CA SER A 188 39.79 -3.94 0.37
C SER A 188 39.47 -4.84 -0.81
N VAL A 189 39.22 -6.11 -0.54
CA VAL A 189 38.95 -7.15 -1.55
C VAL A 189 37.66 -7.88 -1.14
N PRO A 190 36.82 -8.32 -2.10
CA PRO A 190 35.61 -9.08 -1.78
C PRO A 190 35.89 -10.25 -0.83
N LYS A 191 35.09 -10.40 0.23
CA LYS A 191 35.34 -11.43 1.24
C LYS A 191 35.14 -12.83 0.70
N ASP A 192 34.26 -12.98 -0.29
CA ASP A 192 33.94 -14.27 -0.91
C ASP A 192 34.63 -14.42 -2.29
N GLN A 193 35.75 -13.72 -2.53
CA GLN A 193 36.54 -13.79 -3.78
C GLN A 193 37.00 -15.22 -4.13
N ALA A 194 37.16 -16.10 -3.14
CA ALA A 194 37.55 -17.50 -3.34
C ALA A 194 36.56 -18.27 -4.24
N GLU A 195 35.30 -17.82 -4.35
CA GLU A 195 34.30 -18.39 -5.25
C GLU A 195 34.51 -18.01 -6.73
N GLY A 196 35.39 -17.04 -7.03
CA GLY A 196 35.73 -16.62 -8.38
C GLY A 196 34.53 -16.11 -9.19
N ASN A 197 34.38 -16.59 -10.43
CA ASN A 197 33.30 -16.17 -11.33
C ASN A 197 31.90 -16.58 -10.85
N ILE A 198 31.80 -17.62 -10.02
CA ILE A 198 30.52 -18.13 -9.51
C ILE A 198 29.84 -17.09 -8.61
N LEU A 199 30.61 -16.32 -7.85
CA LEU A 199 30.13 -15.21 -7.01
C LEU A 199 29.31 -14.21 -7.84
N TRP A 200 29.86 -13.78 -8.97
CA TRP A 200 29.24 -12.79 -9.84
C TRP A 200 27.97 -13.33 -10.50
N VAL A 201 27.96 -14.61 -10.86
CA VAL A 201 26.76 -15.29 -11.36
C VAL A 201 25.68 -15.35 -10.27
N LYS A 202 26.03 -15.66 -9.01
CA LYS A 202 25.09 -15.63 -7.88
C LYS A 202 24.47 -14.24 -7.71
N ILE A 203 25.29 -13.19 -7.68
CA ILE A 203 24.83 -11.80 -7.53
C ILE A 203 23.91 -11.41 -8.69
N ALA A 204 24.32 -11.67 -9.94
CA ALA A 204 23.50 -11.35 -11.12
C ALA A 204 22.15 -12.05 -11.08
N LEU A 205 22.13 -13.36 -10.77
CA LEU A 205 20.91 -14.14 -10.69
C LEU A 205 20.02 -13.72 -9.51
N LEU A 206 20.61 -13.32 -8.37
CA LEU A 206 19.89 -12.74 -7.24
C LEU A 206 19.23 -11.41 -7.62
N VAL A 207 19.92 -10.53 -8.36
CA VAL A 207 19.34 -9.26 -8.84
C VAL A 207 18.18 -9.52 -9.80
N VAL A 208 18.35 -10.42 -10.77
CA VAL A 208 17.29 -10.76 -11.73
C VAL A 208 16.06 -11.33 -11.00
N THR A 209 16.27 -12.31 -10.12
CA THR A 209 15.18 -13.07 -9.50
C THR A 209 14.52 -12.31 -8.34
N GLY A 210 15.31 -11.58 -7.55
CA GLY A 210 14.87 -10.88 -6.35
C GLY A 210 14.48 -9.41 -6.57
N VAL A 211 14.97 -8.76 -7.64
CA VAL A 211 14.69 -7.34 -7.91
C VAL A 211 13.96 -7.15 -9.23
N ILE A 212 14.52 -7.61 -10.35
CA ILE A 212 13.95 -7.34 -11.68
C ILE A 212 12.58 -8.02 -11.85
N ILE A 213 12.48 -9.33 -11.63
CA ILE A 213 11.22 -10.05 -11.81
C ILE A 213 10.09 -9.47 -10.95
N PRO A 214 10.26 -9.23 -9.63
CA PRO A 214 9.22 -8.62 -8.81
C PRO A 214 8.87 -7.18 -9.20
N LEU A 215 9.80 -6.44 -9.81
CA LEU A 215 9.55 -5.05 -10.21
C LEU A 215 8.73 -4.96 -11.51
N PHE A 216 8.92 -5.91 -12.42
CA PHE A 216 8.26 -5.95 -13.73
C PHE A 216 7.00 -6.81 -13.80
N ILE A 217 6.75 -7.68 -12.79
CA ILE A 217 5.53 -8.48 -12.76
C ILE A 217 4.29 -7.56 -12.63
N PRO A 218 3.29 -7.68 -13.53
CA PRO A 218 2.03 -6.97 -13.39
C PRO A 218 1.26 -7.42 -12.15
N HIS A 219 0.49 -6.53 -11.54
CA HIS A 219 -0.35 -6.88 -10.41
C HIS A 219 -1.63 -7.59 -10.90
N PRO A 220 -2.02 -8.73 -10.30
CA PRO A 220 -3.31 -9.31 -10.58
C PRO A 220 -4.40 -8.37 -10.09
N TYR A 221 -5.42 -8.14 -10.91
CA TYR A 221 -6.57 -7.34 -10.53
C TYR A 221 -7.31 -7.99 -9.34
N VAL A 222 -7.48 -7.21 -8.26
CA VAL A 222 -8.25 -7.60 -7.09
C VAL A 222 -9.40 -6.60 -6.95
N PRO A 223 -10.66 -7.02 -7.21
CA PRO A 223 -11.79 -6.12 -7.12
C PRO A 223 -12.02 -5.70 -5.65
N VAL A 224 -12.39 -4.43 -5.47
CA VAL A 224 -12.72 -3.87 -4.14
C VAL A 224 -14.02 -4.50 -3.60
N ASP A 225 -15.04 -4.63 -4.44
CA ASP A 225 -16.24 -5.41 -4.15
C ASP A 225 -16.25 -6.70 -5.00
N PRO A 226 -16.02 -7.88 -4.40
CA PRO A 226 -16.08 -9.15 -5.10
C PRO A 226 -17.45 -9.46 -5.73
N LYS A 227 -18.54 -8.81 -5.28
CA LYS A 227 -19.88 -9.01 -5.81
C LYS A 227 -20.14 -8.22 -7.09
N ASN A 228 -19.44 -7.11 -7.27
CA ASN A 228 -19.57 -6.24 -8.43
C ASN A 228 -18.17 -5.83 -8.96
N PRO A 229 -17.41 -6.77 -9.56
CA PRO A 229 -16.10 -6.45 -10.12
C PRO A 229 -16.24 -5.53 -11.34
N SER A 230 -15.29 -4.62 -11.54
CA SER A 230 -15.27 -3.78 -12.73
C SER A 230 -15.06 -4.63 -13.98
N PRO A 231 -15.87 -4.43 -15.05
CA PRO A 231 -15.75 -5.21 -16.27
C PRO A 231 -14.43 -4.95 -17.01
N VAL A 232 -13.88 -3.75 -16.88
CA VAL A 232 -12.58 -3.36 -17.43
C VAL A 232 -11.80 -2.67 -16.32
N PRO A 233 -10.78 -3.33 -15.74
CA PRO A 233 -9.99 -2.73 -14.67
C PRO A 233 -9.17 -1.55 -15.19
N ASN A 234 -8.98 -0.55 -14.34
CA ASN A 234 -8.09 0.56 -14.68
C ASN A 234 -6.64 0.05 -14.88
N PRO A 235 -5.91 0.52 -15.90
CA PRO A 235 -4.51 0.14 -16.12
C PRO A 235 -3.61 0.29 -14.90
N GLU A 236 -3.84 1.29 -14.06
CA GLU A 236 -3.11 1.50 -12.80
C GLU A 236 -3.26 0.30 -11.84
N GLN A 237 -4.45 -0.28 -11.73
CA GLN A 237 -4.74 -1.40 -10.82
C GLN A 237 -4.03 -2.70 -11.24
N THR A 238 -3.53 -2.77 -12.47
CA THR A 238 -2.83 -3.94 -13.03
C THR A 238 -1.38 -3.66 -13.41
N ALA A 239 -0.94 -2.40 -13.28
CA ALA A 239 0.42 -1.97 -13.59
C ALA A 239 1.45 -2.73 -12.74
N SER A 240 2.65 -2.97 -13.29
CA SER A 240 3.78 -3.48 -12.50
C SER A 240 4.32 -2.40 -11.55
N TRP A 241 5.17 -2.76 -10.58
CA TRP A 241 5.76 -1.77 -9.67
C TRP A 241 6.57 -0.70 -10.40
N ILE A 242 7.36 -1.08 -11.42
CA ILE A 242 8.09 -0.07 -12.21
C ILE A 242 7.12 0.84 -12.96
N SER A 243 6.03 0.28 -13.51
CA SER A 243 5.07 1.07 -14.26
C SER A 243 4.29 2.03 -13.37
N ALA A 244 3.92 1.58 -12.16
CA ALA A 244 3.31 2.43 -11.13
C ALA A 244 4.26 3.54 -10.65
N LEU A 245 5.56 3.24 -10.47
CA LEU A 245 6.55 4.23 -10.01
C LEU A 245 6.88 5.28 -11.08
N THR A 246 6.85 4.90 -12.36
CA THR A 246 7.20 5.76 -13.50
C THR A 246 5.98 6.34 -14.22
N TYR A 247 4.77 6.00 -13.79
CA TYR A 247 3.50 6.38 -14.42
C TYR A 247 3.36 5.96 -15.89
N THR A 248 4.13 4.98 -16.36
CA THR A 248 4.12 4.54 -17.77
C THR A 248 2.80 3.90 -18.20
N TYR A 249 1.96 3.49 -17.25
CA TYR A 249 0.59 3.06 -17.55
C TYR A 249 -0.28 4.17 -18.15
N ALA A 250 0.10 5.44 -17.98
CA ALA A 250 -0.56 6.60 -18.60
C ALA A 250 0.00 6.94 -20.00
N ASP A 251 1.13 6.37 -20.42
CA ASP A 251 1.73 6.66 -21.72
C ASP A 251 0.77 6.44 -22.89
N PRO A 252 -0.04 5.35 -22.94
CA PRO A 252 -0.97 5.14 -24.04
C PRO A 252 -1.98 6.28 -24.22
N ILE A 253 -2.47 6.87 -23.12
CA ILE A 253 -3.44 7.96 -23.17
C ILE A 253 -2.77 9.29 -23.57
N ILE A 254 -1.54 9.53 -23.10
CA ILE A 254 -0.76 10.72 -23.48
C ILE A 254 -0.43 10.69 -24.98
N ILE A 255 -0.02 9.53 -25.48
CA ILE A 255 0.27 9.32 -26.91
C ILE A 255 -1.00 9.45 -27.74
N LEU A 256 -2.15 8.95 -27.25
CA LEU A 256 -3.44 9.12 -27.93
C LEU A 256 -3.84 10.59 -27.98
N ALA A 257 -3.73 11.32 -26.87
CA ALA A 257 -4.04 12.73 -26.76
C ALA A 257 -3.17 13.61 -27.69
N ASN A 258 -1.91 13.23 -27.92
CA ASN A 258 -1.04 13.92 -28.87
C ASN A 258 -1.57 13.84 -30.33
N LYS A 259 -2.26 12.74 -30.68
CA LYS A 259 -2.72 12.47 -32.05
C LYS A 259 -4.08 13.07 -32.38
N VAL A 260 -4.85 13.51 -31.38
CA VAL A 260 -6.23 14.00 -31.57
C VAL A 260 -6.39 15.41 -31.01
N ALA A 261 -7.14 16.26 -31.71
CA ALA A 261 -7.37 17.64 -31.26
C ALA A 261 -8.23 17.72 -29.99
N HIS A 262 -9.14 16.76 -29.80
CA HIS A 262 -9.98 16.65 -28.62
C HIS A 262 -10.13 15.18 -28.24
N LEU A 263 -9.76 14.85 -27.01
CA LEU A 263 -9.89 13.51 -26.44
C LEU A 263 -11.28 13.38 -25.83
N ARG A 264 -12.10 12.50 -26.41
CA ARG A 264 -13.48 12.29 -25.95
C ARG A 264 -13.51 11.47 -24.65
N HIS A 265 -14.60 11.60 -23.89
CA HIS A 265 -14.76 10.90 -22.61
C HIS A 265 -14.72 9.37 -22.74
N ASP A 266 -15.23 8.79 -23.83
CA ASP A 266 -15.22 7.35 -24.12
C ASP A 266 -13.81 6.78 -24.34
N GLN A 267 -12.82 7.64 -24.58
CA GLN A 267 -11.42 7.25 -24.82
C GLN A 267 -10.56 7.31 -23.55
N LEU A 268 -11.10 7.82 -22.44
CA LEU A 268 -10.41 7.85 -21.17
C LEU A 268 -10.45 6.47 -20.49
N PRO A 269 -9.42 6.12 -19.72
CA PRO A 269 -9.45 4.90 -18.92
C PRO A 269 -10.60 4.97 -17.90
N PRO A 270 -11.25 3.82 -17.60
CA PRO A 270 -12.29 3.78 -16.59
C PRO A 270 -11.73 4.16 -15.21
N LEU A 271 -12.55 4.73 -14.35
CA LEU A 271 -12.14 5.06 -12.98
C LEU A 271 -11.76 3.79 -12.21
N SER A 272 -10.81 3.92 -11.28
CA SER A 272 -10.40 2.81 -10.43
C SER A 272 -11.52 2.41 -9.45
N ASP A 273 -11.57 1.15 -9.07
CA ASP A 273 -12.68 0.65 -8.23
C ASP A 273 -12.80 1.33 -6.87
N TYR A 274 -11.65 1.68 -6.30
CA TYR A 274 -11.56 2.31 -4.98
C TYR A 274 -11.88 3.82 -5.03
N ASP A 275 -11.97 4.41 -6.23
CA ASP A 275 -12.33 5.82 -6.44
C ASP A 275 -13.79 6.01 -6.85
N PHE A 276 -14.57 4.94 -7.02
CA PHE A 276 -16.00 5.08 -7.31
C PHE A 276 -16.72 5.82 -6.19
N ALA A 277 -17.56 6.78 -6.58
CA ALA A 277 -18.31 7.61 -5.67
C ALA A 277 -19.14 6.78 -4.69
N GLN A 278 -19.81 5.71 -5.14
CA GLN A 278 -20.57 4.82 -4.27
C GLN A 278 -19.71 4.18 -3.17
N TYR A 279 -18.54 3.66 -3.54
CA TYR A 279 -17.63 3.05 -2.58
C TYR A 279 -17.07 4.08 -1.59
N LEU A 280 -16.71 5.28 -2.08
CA LEU A 280 -16.21 6.37 -1.26
C LEU A 280 -17.27 6.88 -0.27
N SER A 281 -18.53 7.08 -0.69
CA SER A 281 -19.60 7.52 0.23
C SER A 281 -19.90 6.48 1.29
N GLU A 282 -20.06 5.21 0.92
CA GLU A 282 -20.34 4.11 1.86
C GLU A 282 -19.19 3.93 2.88
N SER A 283 -17.94 4.07 2.41
CA SER A 283 -16.76 3.97 3.26
C SER A 283 -16.61 5.18 4.18
N ALA A 284 -16.86 6.40 3.67
CA ALA A 284 -16.76 7.63 4.44
C ALA A 284 -17.92 7.82 5.42
N ALA A 285 -19.13 7.34 5.11
CA ALA A 285 -20.33 7.48 5.94
C ALA A 285 -20.11 6.99 7.38
N LYS A 286 -19.37 5.88 7.55
CA LYS A 286 -19.02 5.31 8.86
C LYS A 286 -18.23 6.28 9.77
N TYR A 287 -17.50 7.22 9.17
CA TYR A 287 -16.64 8.17 9.88
C TYR A 287 -17.23 9.58 9.96
N VAL A 288 -18.12 9.92 9.02
CA VAL A 288 -18.55 11.28 8.74
C VAL A 288 -20.06 11.49 8.95
N ASP A 289 -20.92 10.50 8.67
CA ASP A 289 -22.37 10.63 8.80
C ASP A 289 -22.86 10.12 10.18
N PRO A 290 -23.37 11.00 11.07
CA PRO A 290 -23.94 10.59 12.34
C PRO A 290 -25.13 9.62 12.21
N PHE A 291 -25.85 9.66 11.09
CA PHE A 291 -26.98 8.76 10.82
C PHE A 291 -26.53 7.36 10.41
N ALA A 292 -25.32 7.22 9.89
CA ALA A 292 -24.68 5.93 9.58
C ALA A 292 -23.87 5.36 10.77
N GLY A 293 -23.99 5.97 11.95
CA GLY A 293 -23.30 5.53 13.18
C GLY A 293 -21.96 6.21 13.44
N ALA A 294 -21.60 7.28 12.71
CA ALA A 294 -20.40 8.04 13.02
C ALA A 294 -20.50 8.76 14.37
N LYS A 295 -19.35 8.92 15.04
CA LYS A 295 -19.27 9.72 16.28
C LYS A 295 -19.70 11.16 15.99
N ARG A 296 -20.58 11.71 16.81
CA ARG A 296 -20.96 13.13 16.76
C ARG A 296 -19.76 14.00 17.18
N ARG A 297 -18.96 14.41 16.20
CA ARG A 297 -17.81 15.30 16.35
C ARG A 297 -17.74 16.24 15.17
N HIS A 298 -16.89 17.26 15.25
CA HIS A 298 -16.66 18.18 14.13
C HIS A 298 -16.27 17.41 12.87
N LEU A 299 -16.88 17.78 11.74
CA LEU A 299 -16.71 17.12 10.43
C LEU A 299 -15.23 16.91 10.07
N PHE A 300 -14.40 17.92 10.37
CA PHE A 300 -12.95 17.87 10.22
C PHE A 300 -12.31 16.61 10.84
N PHE A 301 -12.66 16.26 12.08
CA PHE A 301 -12.09 15.08 12.73
C PHE A 301 -12.65 13.76 12.18
N GLY A 302 -13.87 13.79 11.64
CA GLY A 302 -14.47 12.69 10.89
C GLY A 302 -13.65 12.37 9.64
N LEU A 303 -13.46 13.38 8.79
CA LEU A 303 -12.68 13.30 7.56
C LEU A 303 -11.21 12.94 7.83
N LEU A 304 -10.60 13.56 8.83
CA LEU A 304 -9.22 13.24 9.21
C LEU A 304 -9.07 11.77 9.63
N SER A 305 -10.08 11.19 10.29
CA SER A 305 -10.04 9.76 10.65
C SER A 305 -10.21 8.85 9.44
N PHE A 306 -11.11 9.23 8.51
CA PHE A 306 -11.29 8.51 7.25
C PHE A 306 -9.98 8.47 6.45
N PHE A 307 -9.37 9.62 6.18
CA PHE A 307 -8.10 9.65 5.44
C PHE A 307 -6.92 9.03 6.19
N ARG A 308 -6.94 9.05 7.53
CA ARG A 308 -5.93 8.36 8.34
C ARG A 308 -5.99 6.85 8.20
N GLU A 309 -7.18 6.27 8.15
CA GLU A 309 -7.39 4.81 8.06
C GLU A 309 -7.35 4.33 6.61
N PHE A 310 -7.85 5.13 5.67
CA PHE A 310 -7.93 4.79 4.25
C PHE A 310 -6.62 5.01 3.50
N GLU A 311 -5.88 6.09 3.79
CA GLU A 311 -4.62 6.43 3.12
C GLU A 311 -3.43 6.48 4.06
N ALA A 312 -3.27 5.42 4.86
CA ALA A 312 -2.07 5.06 5.61
C ALA A 312 -1.08 6.22 5.81
N ASN A 313 -1.32 7.09 6.80
CA ASN A 313 -0.41 8.18 7.17
C ASN A 313 1.07 7.75 7.26
N PHE A 314 1.32 6.46 7.49
CA PHE A 314 2.64 5.85 7.43
C PHE A 314 3.36 6.10 6.10
N SER A 315 2.69 6.01 4.94
CA SER A 315 3.33 6.25 3.64
C SER A 315 3.74 7.71 3.46
N LYS A 316 2.88 8.65 3.91
CA LYS A 316 3.12 10.10 3.85
C LYS A 316 4.26 10.52 4.78
N THR A 317 4.26 10.06 6.03
CA THR A 317 5.35 10.33 6.99
C THR A 317 6.66 9.72 6.53
N PHE A 318 6.63 8.46 6.07
CA PHE A 318 7.80 7.78 5.54
C PHE A 318 8.42 8.54 4.37
N HIS A 319 7.58 9.03 3.45
CA HIS A 319 8.02 9.81 2.33
C HIS A 319 8.77 11.10 2.75
N ILE A 320 8.20 11.91 3.64
CA ILE A 320 8.82 13.20 4.06
C ILE A 320 10.20 12.95 4.67
N VAL A 321 10.32 11.92 5.52
CA VAL A 321 11.60 11.53 6.12
C VAL A 321 12.61 11.11 5.05
N PHE A 322 12.21 10.24 4.12
CA PHE A 322 13.10 9.77 3.06
C PHE A 322 13.51 10.88 2.08
N HIS A 323 12.58 11.75 1.69
CA HIS A 323 12.90 12.91 0.87
C HIS A 323 13.93 13.81 1.57
N GLY A 324 13.76 14.05 2.87
CA GLY A 324 14.73 14.79 3.69
C GLY A 324 16.10 14.11 3.77
N LEU A 325 16.16 12.78 3.86
CA LEU A 325 17.43 12.05 3.86
C LEU A 325 18.12 12.09 2.48
N MET A 326 17.36 11.91 1.40
CA MET A 326 17.89 11.88 0.04
C MET A 326 18.42 13.25 -0.42
N SER A 327 17.87 14.35 0.11
CA SER A 327 18.34 15.71 -0.23
C SER A 327 19.77 15.98 0.24
N PHE A 328 20.28 15.25 1.23
CA PHE A 328 21.67 15.35 1.69
C PHE A 328 22.65 14.46 0.91
N VAL A 329 22.16 13.44 0.19
CA VAL A 329 23.02 12.47 -0.49
C VAL A 329 23.86 13.13 -1.59
N ALA A 330 23.26 13.99 -2.41
CA ALA A 330 23.98 14.70 -3.47
C ALA A 330 25.01 15.70 -2.93
N PRO A 331 24.66 16.59 -1.96
CA PRO A 331 25.63 17.46 -1.29
C PRO A 331 26.80 16.71 -0.64
N ILE A 332 26.55 15.56 -0.01
CA ILE A 332 27.60 14.70 0.55
C ILE A 332 28.52 14.18 -0.56
N GLY A 333 27.94 13.69 -1.66
CA GLY A 333 28.69 13.26 -2.84
C GLY A 333 29.61 14.36 -3.39
N ILE A 334 29.09 15.59 -3.51
CA ILE A 334 29.86 16.77 -3.95
C ILE A 334 31.00 17.07 -2.99
N ASN A 335 30.72 17.20 -1.70
CA ASN A 335 31.73 17.50 -0.68
C ASN A 335 32.86 16.46 -0.67
N LYS A 336 32.51 15.16 -0.71
CA LYS A 336 33.50 14.07 -0.70
C LYS A 336 34.29 13.98 -1.98
N THR A 337 33.68 14.28 -3.13
CA THR A 337 34.39 14.31 -4.41
C THR A 337 35.39 15.47 -4.46
N LEU A 338 34.99 16.67 -4.03
CA LEU A 338 35.90 17.82 -3.95
C LEU A 338 37.05 17.57 -2.97
N ASN A 339 36.73 17.03 -1.78
CA ASN A 339 37.75 16.64 -0.79
C ASN A 339 38.74 15.61 -1.37
N TYR A 340 38.25 14.62 -2.12
CA TYR A 340 39.12 13.66 -2.82
C TYR A 340 40.04 14.36 -3.83
N LEU A 341 39.52 15.30 -4.62
CA LEU A 341 40.30 16.01 -5.63
C LEU A 341 41.37 16.92 -5.03
N GLU A 342 41.04 17.62 -3.93
CA GLU A 342 41.97 18.49 -3.20
C GLU A 342 43.09 17.70 -2.53
N ASN A 343 42.73 16.62 -1.82
CA ASN A 343 43.67 15.81 -1.04
C ASN A 343 44.53 14.86 -1.87
N ARG A 344 44.12 14.55 -3.11
CA ARG A 344 44.90 13.71 -4.03
C ARG A 344 46.31 14.26 -4.26
N GLN A 345 46.49 15.58 -4.26
CA GLN A 345 47.79 16.21 -4.48
C GLN A 345 48.71 16.12 -3.25
N PHE A 346 48.16 15.94 -2.06
CA PHE A 346 48.89 15.86 -0.80
C PHE A 346 49.21 14.42 -0.35
N GLY A 347 48.83 13.42 -1.15
CA GLY A 347 49.10 12.00 -0.86
C GLY A 347 48.29 11.44 0.32
N THR A 348 47.22 12.12 0.75
CA THR A 348 46.30 11.61 1.77
C THR A 348 45.32 10.62 1.13
N ASP A 349 45.51 9.33 1.44
CA ASP A 349 44.68 8.25 0.90
C ASP A 349 43.23 8.36 1.40
N SER A 350 42.32 8.75 0.52
CA SER A 350 40.89 8.60 0.78
C SER A 350 40.53 7.12 0.80
N SER A 351 39.87 6.63 1.85
CA SER A 351 39.53 5.21 1.98
C SER A 351 38.56 4.72 0.89
N VAL A 352 37.68 5.60 0.41
CA VAL A 352 36.61 5.29 -0.56
C VAL A 352 36.95 5.84 -1.96
N LYS A 353 36.73 5.02 -2.98
CA LYS A 353 36.95 5.37 -4.39
C LYS A 353 35.94 6.42 -4.87
N PRO A 354 36.35 7.35 -5.76
CA PRO A 354 35.49 8.48 -6.18
C PRO A 354 34.19 8.11 -6.87
N TRP A 355 34.15 6.99 -7.61
CA TRP A 355 32.97 6.59 -8.38
C TRP A 355 31.72 6.41 -7.50
N VAL A 356 31.89 6.07 -6.22
CA VAL A 356 30.80 5.95 -5.25
C VAL A 356 30.16 7.30 -4.96
N TRP A 357 30.98 8.32 -4.77
CA TRP A 357 30.52 9.69 -4.51
C TRP A 357 29.85 10.28 -5.76
N VAL A 358 30.36 9.96 -6.94
CA VAL A 358 29.70 10.29 -8.22
C VAL A 358 28.34 9.60 -8.34
N LEU A 359 28.24 8.32 -7.93
CA LEU A 359 26.96 7.61 -7.91
C LEU A 359 25.96 8.28 -6.96
N PHE A 360 26.41 8.79 -5.80
CA PHE A 360 25.54 9.52 -4.87
C PHE A 360 24.99 10.83 -5.46
N MET A 361 25.78 11.53 -6.28
CA MET A 361 25.30 12.71 -7.02
C MET A 361 24.16 12.39 -7.99
N PHE A 362 24.11 11.17 -8.53
CA PHE A 362 23.03 10.72 -9.41
C PHE A 362 21.84 10.13 -8.62
N VAL A 363 22.11 9.19 -7.72
CA VAL A 363 21.08 8.46 -6.98
C VAL A 363 20.29 9.38 -6.05
N GLY A 364 20.94 10.35 -5.41
CA GLY A 364 20.28 11.30 -4.50
C GLY A 364 19.13 12.04 -5.18
N PRO A 365 19.38 12.83 -6.24
CA PRO A 365 18.34 13.56 -6.96
C PRO A 365 17.28 12.64 -7.63
N VAL A 366 17.68 11.49 -8.19
CA VAL A 366 16.72 10.56 -8.82
C VAL A 366 15.77 9.98 -7.78
N ALA A 367 16.28 9.53 -6.63
CA ALA A 367 15.45 9.02 -5.55
C ALA A 367 14.57 10.13 -4.97
N GLN A 368 15.12 11.32 -4.75
CA GLN A 368 14.38 12.49 -4.26
C GLN A 368 13.20 12.81 -5.19
N SER A 369 13.45 12.90 -6.50
CA SER A 369 12.41 13.14 -7.51
C SER A 369 11.34 12.04 -7.48
N GLY A 370 11.73 10.77 -7.46
CA GLY A 370 10.77 9.66 -7.42
C GLY A 370 9.86 9.72 -6.19
N PHE A 371 10.43 10.01 -5.02
CA PHE A 371 9.67 10.22 -3.80
C PHE A 371 8.72 11.42 -3.92
N GLU A 372 9.20 12.56 -4.41
CA GLU A 372 8.38 13.78 -4.54
C GLU A 372 7.15 13.57 -5.43
N HIS A 373 7.33 12.90 -6.58
CA HIS A 373 6.22 12.60 -7.50
C HIS A 373 5.22 11.63 -6.88
N TRP A 374 5.70 10.60 -6.17
CA TRP A 374 4.84 9.68 -5.43
C TRP A 374 3.97 10.41 -4.40
N ASN A 375 4.55 11.38 -3.69
CA ASN A 375 3.82 12.19 -2.73
C ASN A 375 2.79 13.11 -3.39
N LEU A 376 3.16 13.75 -4.50
CA LEU A 376 2.25 14.58 -5.27
C LEU A 376 1.04 13.77 -5.76
N TYR A 377 1.28 12.54 -6.20
CA TYR A 377 0.24 11.60 -6.61
C TYR A 377 -0.76 11.33 -5.48
N ILE A 378 -0.26 10.90 -4.32
CA ILE A 378 -1.08 10.61 -3.13
C ILE A 378 -1.84 11.87 -2.66
N GLN A 379 -1.21 13.05 -2.67
CA GLN A 379 -1.87 14.29 -2.29
C GLN A 379 -3.03 14.65 -3.22
N THR A 380 -2.83 14.45 -4.53
CA THR A 380 -3.86 14.71 -5.53
C THR A 380 -5.04 13.75 -5.38
N GLN A 381 -4.77 12.46 -5.19
CA GLN A 381 -5.82 11.47 -4.90
C GLN A 381 -6.63 11.85 -3.66
N ALA A 382 -5.97 12.22 -2.56
CA ALA A 382 -6.64 12.63 -1.33
C ALA A 382 -7.55 13.85 -1.55
N ARG A 383 -7.12 14.85 -2.34
CA ARG A 383 -7.91 16.03 -2.67
C ARG A 383 -9.17 15.68 -3.47
N VAL A 384 -9.02 14.88 -4.53
CA VAL A 384 -10.13 14.45 -5.39
C VAL A 384 -11.15 13.63 -4.59
N ARG A 385 -10.68 12.68 -3.77
CA ARG A 385 -11.55 11.88 -2.88
C ARG A 385 -12.27 12.73 -1.85
N LEU A 386 -11.58 13.72 -1.27
CA LEU A 386 -12.17 14.65 -0.30
C LEU A 386 -13.30 15.45 -0.94
N GLN A 387 -13.07 15.99 -2.15
CA GLN A 387 -14.09 16.70 -2.91
C GLN A 387 -15.29 15.80 -3.19
N ALA A 388 -15.08 14.58 -3.70
CA ALA A 388 -16.15 13.63 -3.97
C ALA A 388 -17.00 13.33 -2.73
N VAL A 389 -16.36 13.02 -1.60
CA VAL A 389 -17.06 12.74 -0.33
C VAL A 389 -17.85 13.94 0.17
N LEU A 390 -17.28 15.16 0.10
CA LEU A 390 -17.98 16.38 0.52
C LEU A 390 -19.20 16.66 -0.37
N THR A 391 -19.06 16.54 -1.68
CA THR A 391 -20.17 16.74 -2.62
C THR A 391 -21.30 15.77 -2.35
N GLN A 392 -21.00 14.49 -2.12
CA GLN A 392 -22.01 13.48 -1.78
C GLN A 392 -22.68 13.77 -0.43
N LEU A 393 -21.90 14.15 0.58
CA LEU A 393 -22.43 14.50 1.89
C LEU A 393 -23.38 15.70 1.82
N PHE A 394 -23.02 16.75 1.06
CA PHE A 394 -23.88 17.91 0.85
C PHE A 394 -25.15 17.55 0.09
N PHE A 395 -25.04 16.73 -0.96
CA PHE A 395 -26.19 16.28 -1.73
C PHE A 395 -27.16 15.46 -0.86
N GLU A 396 -26.67 14.46 -0.14
CA GLU A 396 -27.50 13.67 0.78
C GLU A 396 -28.13 14.53 1.87
N HIS A 397 -27.37 15.47 2.44
CA HIS A 397 -27.90 16.38 3.45
C HIS A 397 -29.01 17.28 2.89
N SER A 398 -28.82 17.81 1.67
CA SER A 398 -29.81 18.64 0.98
C SER A 398 -31.10 17.87 0.69
N LEU A 399 -30.99 16.62 0.24
CA LEU A 399 -32.14 15.74 0.00
C LEU A 399 -32.88 15.43 1.30
N ARG A 400 -32.16 15.17 2.40
CA ARG A 400 -32.78 14.91 3.72
C ARG A 400 -33.50 16.15 4.26
N ILE A 401 -32.96 17.36 4.06
CA ILE A 401 -33.64 18.60 4.46
C ILE A 401 -34.91 18.78 3.66
N ARG A 402 -34.85 18.64 2.33
CA ARG A 402 -36.01 18.77 1.45
C ARG A 402 -37.12 17.77 1.81
N MET A 403 -36.78 16.49 1.99
CA MET A 403 -37.76 15.46 2.38
C MET A 403 -38.41 15.77 3.74
N LYS A 404 -37.65 16.32 4.69
CA LYS A 404 -38.21 16.77 5.99
C LYS A 404 -39.13 17.97 5.83
N ALA A 405 -38.82 18.91 4.92
CA ALA A 405 -39.67 20.05 4.65
C ALA A 405 -41.01 19.64 3.97
N GLU A 406 -40.95 18.70 3.02
CA GLU A 406 -42.15 18.18 2.34
C GLU A 406 -43.05 17.39 3.33
N THR A 407 -42.47 16.51 4.15
CA THR A 407 -43.23 15.71 5.14
C THR A 407 -43.77 16.52 6.34
N SER A 408 -43.19 17.68 6.65
CA SER A 408 -43.72 18.55 7.71
C SER A 408 -44.84 19.49 7.25
N ASN A 409 -45.04 19.64 5.94
CA ASN A 409 -46.22 20.32 5.38
C ASN A 409 -47.46 19.42 5.36
N ASP A 410 -47.32 18.10 5.21
CA ASP A 410 -48.45 17.15 5.25
C ASP A 410 -48.91 16.80 6.67
N GLY A 411 -48.26 17.34 7.71
CA GLY A 411 -48.56 17.06 9.12
C GLY A 411 -49.54 18.03 9.80
N VAL A 412 -50.16 18.95 9.06
CA VAL A 412 -51.06 19.98 9.62
C VAL A 412 -52.43 19.93 8.96
N GLU A 413 -53.10 18.77 8.95
CA GLU A 413 -54.56 18.75 8.88
C GLU A 413 -55.15 17.45 9.43
N SER A 414 -55.36 17.42 10.74
CA SER A 414 -56.51 16.72 11.36
C SER A 414 -56.52 17.03 12.85
N THR A 415 -57.09 18.18 13.21
CA THR A 415 -57.63 18.41 14.55
C THR A 415 -58.88 17.55 14.71
N PRO A 416 -58.96 16.59 15.66
CA PRO A 416 -60.21 15.89 15.90
C PRO A 416 -61.06 16.73 16.85
N THR A 417 -62.18 17.26 16.36
CA THR A 417 -63.29 17.72 17.21
C THR A 417 -64.14 16.49 17.61
N PRO A 418 -64.54 16.36 18.89
CA PRO A 418 -65.08 15.13 19.44
C PRO A 418 -66.57 14.94 19.12
N SER A 419 -66.98 13.71 18.83
CA SER A 419 -68.36 13.27 19.00
C SER A 419 -68.41 11.79 19.38
N GLU A 420 -69.28 11.50 20.33
CA GLU A 420 -69.36 10.27 21.13
C GLU A 420 -70.06 9.10 20.41
N ALA A 421 -69.70 7.90 20.91
CA ALA A 421 -70.53 6.72 21.19
C ALA A 421 -70.86 5.68 20.09
N GLY A 422 -70.29 4.49 20.33
CA GLY A 422 -70.90 3.16 20.16
C GLY A 422 -70.61 2.45 18.83
N ASP A 423 -70.42 1.14 18.74
CA ASP A 423 -70.21 0.05 19.69
C ASP A 423 -69.69 -1.16 18.86
N ASN A 424 -68.82 -1.98 19.47
CA ASN A 424 -68.47 -3.39 19.20
C ASN A 424 -68.64 -4.04 17.80
N ARG A 425 -67.58 -4.68 17.28
CA ARG A 425 -67.31 -6.15 17.36
C ARG A 425 -66.38 -6.67 16.23
N SER A 426 -65.69 -7.76 16.57
CA SER A 426 -64.52 -8.46 16.00
C SER A 426 -64.65 -9.23 14.67
N VAL A 427 -63.50 -9.82 14.25
CA VAL A 427 -63.20 -11.06 13.45
C VAL A 427 -62.54 -10.74 12.08
N VAL A 428 -61.22 -10.91 11.87
CA VAL A 428 -60.34 -12.10 11.59
C VAL A 428 -60.43 -12.71 10.17
N GLY A 429 -59.25 -12.80 9.49
CA GLY A 429 -58.87 -13.73 8.39
C GLY A 429 -59.11 -13.19 6.97
N GLY A 430 -58.12 -12.93 6.09
CA GLY A 430 -57.28 -13.91 5.33
C GLY A 430 -58.10 -14.52 4.17
N GLU A 431 -57.77 -14.53 2.87
CA GLU A 431 -56.52 -14.44 2.10
C GLU A 431 -56.90 -14.35 0.57
N SER A 432 -55.98 -13.82 -0.26
CA SER A 432 -55.69 -14.24 -1.67
C SER A 432 -56.43 -13.72 -2.93
N ILE A 433 -55.64 -12.98 -3.75
CA ILE A 433 -55.32 -13.14 -5.20
C ILE A 433 -56.41 -12.87 -6.29
N ALA A 434 -56.23 -11.80 -7.09
CA ALA A 434 -55.82 -11.82 -8.52
C ALA A 434 -56.34 -10.64 -9.39
N SER A 435 -55.43 -10.10 -10.22
CA SER A 435 -55.63 -9.58 -11.59
C SER A 435 -56.15 -8.15 -11.83
N GLY A 436 -55.25 -7.30 -12.33
CA GLY A 436 -55.57 -6.11 -13.14
C GLY A 436 -56.00 -6.47 -14.58
N PRO A 437 -56.26 -5.50 -15.48
CA PRO A 437 -55.21 -4.58 -15.93
C PRO A 437 -55.61 -3.10 -16.09
N ASN A 438 -54.55 -2.28 -16.13
CA ASN A 438 -54.56 -0.83 -16.30
C ASN A 438 -54.76 -0.41 -17.77
N GLN A 439 -55.49 0.68 -17.97
CA GLN A 439 -55.74 1.33 -19.25
C GLN A 439 -54.93 2.65 -19.35
N SER A 440 -54.17 2.76 -20.45
CA SER A 440 -53.95 3.93 -21.32
C SER A 440 -53.25 5.25 -20.88
N ARG A 441 -52.36 5.67 -21.80
CA ARG A 441 -52.13 7.03 -22.38
C ARG A 441 -51.06 7.96 -21.76
N GLU A 442 -49.98 8.25 -22.51
CA GLU A 442 -49.70 9.44 -23.38
C GLU A 442 -49.10 10.58 -22.51
N ASP A 443 -48.16 11.45 -22.89
CA ASP A 443 -47.21 11.66 -23.99
C ASP A 443 -46.40 12.94 -23.61
N ALA A 444 -45.28 13.18 -24.33
CA ALA A 444 -44.63 14.48 -24.59
C ALA A 444 -43.86 15.23 -23.46
N GLU A 445 -42.88 16.10 -23.70
CA GLU A 445 -41.83 16.39 -24.71
C GLU A 445 -41.12 17.68 -24.22
N SER A 446 -39.95 18.00 -24.81
CA SER A 446 -39.23 19.30 -24.90
C SER A 446 -38.09 19.53 -23.90
N GLN A 447 -36.81 19.48 -24.31
CA GLN A 447 -36.01 20.41 -25.15
C GLN A 447 -35.97 21.85 -24.59
N ILE A 448 -34.78 22.36 -24.20
CA ILE A 448 -34.25 23.69 -24.60
C ILE A 448 -32.71 23.64 -24.59
N THR A 449 -32.14 24.22 -25.64
CA THR A 449 -30.74 24.32 -26.04
C THR A 449 -30.15 25.71 -25.68
N GLN A 450 -28.83 25.75 -25.49
CA GLN A 450 -27.88 26.76 -26.00
C GLN A 450 -27.64 28.15 -25.34
N ALA A 451 -26.36 28.55 -25.54
CA ALA A 451 -25.74 29.88 -25.66
C ALA A 451 -25.14 30.49 -24.37
N SER A 452 -23.82 30.68 -24.21
CA SER A 452 -22.75 31.42 -24.94
C SER A 452 -22.45 32.82 -24.36
N THR A 453 -21.24 32.93 -23.78
CA THR A 453 -20.25 34.03 -23.85
C THR A 453 -20.64 35.49 -23.55
N ALA A 454 -19.91 36.12 -22.60
CA ALA A 454 -19.12 37.34 -22.86
C ALA A 454 -18.20 37.70 -21.67
N VAL A 455 -17.05 38.28 -22.02
CA VAL A 455 -15.86 38.61 -21.22
C VAL A 455 -15.92 40.05 -20.70
N GLY A 456 -15.25 40.33 -19.57
CA GLY A 456 -14.92 41.71 -19.16
C GLY A 456 -14.09 41.81 -17.89
N THR A 457 -12.77 41.88 -18.03
CA THR A 457 -11.76 42.23 -17.01
C THR A 457 -11.73 43.73 -16.72
N THR A 458 -11.51 44.14 -15.46
CA THR A 458 -10.55 45.20 -15.05
C THR A 458 -10.38 45.28 -13.53
N GLU A 459 -9.20 45.75 -13.13
CA GLU A 459 -8.55 45.69 -11.83
C GLU A 459 -8.93 46.80 -10.82
N ALA A 460 -8.48 46.57 -9.57
CA ALA A 460 -7.77 47.50 -8.68
C ALA A 460 -8.50 48.22 -7.52
N SER A 461 -7.95 47.94 -6.31
CA SER A 461 -7.64 48.84 -5.19
C SER A 461 -8.79 49.48 -4.40
N ALA A 462 -9.02 49.10 -3.14
CA ALA A 462 -8.26 49.38 -1.90
C ALA A 462 -8.72 50.68 -1.17
N SER A 463 -8.96 50.51 0.14
CA SER A 463 -8.82 51.43 1.29
C SER A 463 -10.11 51.56 2.15
N THR A 464 -10.13 50.99 3.37
CA THR A 464 -9.80 51.59 4.69
C THR A 464 -10.95 52.47 5.21
N VAL A 465 -11.50 52.29 6.41
CA VAL A 465 -11.13 53.08 7.62
C VAL A 465 -12.01 52.69 8.84
N GLN A 466 -11.33 52.53 9.99
CA GLN A 466 -11.69 52.76 11.42
C GLN A 466 -13.03 52.21 11.97
N ASP A 467 -13.06 51.30 12.94
CA ASP A 467 -12.53 51.31 14.33
C ASP A 467 -13.10 52.43 15.23
N ASN A 468 -13.83 52.01 16.25
CA ASN A 468 -14.01 52.71 17.53
C ASN A 468 -14.70 51.76 18.52
N THR A 469 -13.92 51.31 19.50
CA THR A 469 -14.41 50.76 20.79
C THR A 469 -14.21 51.86 21.85
N PRO A 470 -15.02 51.90 22.92
CA PRO A 470 -14.38 51.63 24.21
C PRO A 470 -15.24 50.82 25.20
N GLU A 471 -14.52 50.21 26.14
CA GLU A 471 -14.93 49.34 27.25
C GLU A 471 -15.85 50.00 28.30
N SER A 472 -16.65 49.18 28.99
CA SER A 472 -16.79 49.24 30.46
C SER A 472 -17.48 47.99 31.02
N SER A 473 -16.95 47.49 32.14
CA SER A 473 -17.41 46.34 32.92
C SER A 473 -18.62 46.66 33.82
N GLY A 474 -19.49 45.68 34.05
CA GLY A 474 -20.46 45.74 35.16
C GLY A 474 -21.40 44.52 35.23
N GLN A 475 -21.27 43.70 36.26
CA GLN A 475 -22.17 42.59 36.61
C GLN A 475 -23.59 43.09 36.92
N ALA A 476 -24.62 42.41 36.40
CA ALA A 476 -25.84 42.06 37.14
C ALA A 476 -26.70 41.07 36.33
N LYS A 477 -27.11 39.98 36.98
CA LYS A 477 -28.16 39.06 36.55
C LYS A 477 -29.51 39.62 37.03
N PRO A 478 -30.58 39.53 36.22
CA PRO A 478 -31.77 38.86 36.73
C PRO A 478 -32.41 37.91 35.72
N GLN A 479 -33.05 36.86 36.26
CA GLN A 479 -33.94 35.94 35.57
C GLN A 479 -35.17 36.68 35.02
N ALA A 480 -35.64 36.31 33.81
CA ALA A 480 -37.05 36.00 33.55
C ALA A 480 -37.25 35.40 32.14
N ASP A 481 -38.12 34.40 32.12
CA ASP A 481 -39.00 33.92 31.06
C ASP A 481 -38.51 33.10 29.85
N GLU A 482 -39.03 31.87 29.84
CA GLU A 482 -39.13 30.95 28.72
C GLU A 482 -40.07 31.51 27.65
N GLY A 483 -39.54 31.75 26.45
CA GLY A 483 -40.33 31.86 25.22
C GLY A 483 -40.02 30.66 24.31
N PRO A 484 -41.01 30.09 23.61
CA PRO A 484 -40.83 28.90 22.79
C PRO A 484 -39.90 29.19 21.59
N PRO A 485 -39.21 28.16 21.04
CA PRO A 485 -38.31 28.36 19.92
C PRO A 485 -39.09 28.76 18.67
N VAL A 486 -38.68 29.87 18.05
CA VAL A 486 -39.15 30.35 16.76
C VAL A 486 -39.05 29.21 15.73
N LYS A 487 -40.19 28.80 15.16
CA LYS A 487 -40.23 27.95 13.98
C LYS A 487 -39.51 28.67 12.84
N LYS A 488 -38.37 28.14 12.39
CA LYS A 488 -37.71 28.60 11.16
C LYS A 488 -38.68 28.35 9.99
N SER A 489 -38.90 29.40 9.20
CA SER A 489 -39.76 29.36 8.01
C SER A 489 -39.17 28.43 6.95
N SER A 490 -40.00 27.74 6.15
CA SER A 490 -39.49 26.83 5.09
C SER A 490 -38.66 27.57 4.03
N GLY A 491 -38.92 28.87 3.84
CA GLY A 491 -38.14 29.75 2.98
C GLY A 491 -36.67 29.87 3.39
N ASP A 492 -36.33 29.77 4.68
CA ASP A 492 -34.93 29.80 5.12
C ASP A 492 -34.19 28.51 4.77
N ALA A 493 -34.87 27.36 4.81
CA ALA A 493 -34.30 26.07 4.43
C ALA A 493 -34.06 25.99 2.92
N GLU A 494 -35.03 26.43 2.11
CA GLU A 494 -34.91 26.50 0.64
C GLU A 494 -33.84 27.52 0.20
N ASN A 495 -33.74 28.66 0.87
CA ASN A 495 -32.70 29.67 0.62
C ASN A 495 -31.30 29.17 1.04
N LEU A 496 -31.20 28.42 2.15
CA LEU A 496 -29.96 27.74 2.55
C LEU A 496 -29.56 26.66 1.54
N ILE A 497 -30.50 25.89 1.01
CA ILE A 497 -30.24 24.87 -0.03
C ILE A 497 -29.78 25.55 -1.33
N GLY A 498 -30.43 26.65 -1.74
CA GLY A 498 -30.01 27.45 -2.89
C GLY A 498 -28.59 28.01 -2.73
N LYS A 499 -28.24 28.47 -1.52
CA LYS A 499 -26.87 28.93 -1.21
C LYS A 499 -25.84 27.80 -1.19
N ILE A 500 -26.17 26.63 -0.65
CA ILE A 500 -25.28 25.46 -0.63
C ILE A 500 -25.03 24.96 -2.06
N ASN A 501 -26.07 24.88 -2.90
CA ASN A 501 -25.92 24.46 -4.29
C ASN A 501 -25.04 25.45 -5.08
N ASN A 502 -25.22 26.76 -4.85
CA ASN A 502 -24.40 27.79 -5.49
C ASN A 502 -22.93 27.75 -5.03
N LEU A 503 -22.67 27.48 -3.74
CA LEU A 503 -21.31 27.31 -3.19
C LEU A 503 -20.59 26.07 -3.76
N VAL A 504 -21.31 24.98 -4.02
CA VAL A 504 -20.75 23.77 -4.63
C VAL A 504 -20.47 23.98 -6.12
N SER A 505 -21.33 24.71 -6.85
CA SER A 505 -21.09 25.02 -8.26
C SER A 505 -20.00 26.07 -8.52
N THR A 506 -19.63 26.88 -7.52
CA THR A 506 -18.52 27.85 -7.62
C THR A 506 -17.17 27.29 -7.16
N SER A 507 -17.14 26.07 -6.61
CA SER A 507 -15.92 25.38 -6.15
C SER A 507 -15.58 24.11 -6.92
N ALA A 508 -16.39 23.74 -7.92
CA ALA A 508 -16.07 22.79 -8.99
C ALA A 508 -15.56 23.57 -10.22
#